data_AF-A0A498DW86-F1
#
_entry.id   AF-A0A498DW86-F1
#
_cell.length_a   1.000
_cell.length_b   1.000
_cell.length_c   1.000
_cell.angle_alpha   90.00
_cell.angle_beta   90.00
_cell.angle_gamma   90.00
#
_symmetry.space_group_name_H-M   'P 1'
#
loop_
_entity.id
_entity.type
_entity.pdbx_description
1 polymer ?
#
loop_
_entity_poly.entity_id
_entity_poly.type
_entity_poly.pdbx_seq_one_letter_code
_entity_poly.pdbx_strand_id
1 'polypeptide(L)'
;MSYPPPSLHRAVTKAPTGPPVGAFVVGPRRPLPVAVGDRVGTGQALAECGNSGNSSEPHVHFPLRAGPDSEVARGLHFEWQYLDDERAEHTRVPKDGTYFTPPPA
;
A
#
# COMPACT_ATOMS: atom_id res chain seq x y z
N MET A 1 22.85 -18.30 -8.73
CA MET A 1 21.41 -18.36 -8.43
C MET A 1 20.74 -17.14 -9.06
N SER A 2 19.84 -17.34 -10.03
CA SER A 2 19.09 -16.24 -10.65
C SER A 2 17.86 -15.94 -9.79
N TYR A 3 17.75 -14.72 -9.25
CA TYR A 3 16.52 -14.29 -8.60
C TYR A 3 15.45 -14.08 -9.68
N PRO A 4 14.24 -14.66 -9.56
CA PRO A 4 13.16 -14.32 -10.47
C PRO A 4 12.84 -12.82 -10.33
N PRO A 5 12.45 -12.15 -11.42
CA PRO A 5 12.15 -10.73 -11.38
C PRO A 5 11.01 -10.46 -10.37
N PRO A 6 11.07 -9.35 -9.61
CA PRO A 6 9.98 -8.99 -8.70
C PRO A 6 8.69 -8.88 -9.50
N SER A 7 7.68 -9.65 -9.09
CA SER A 7 6.34 -9.56 -9.68
C SER A 7 5.69 -8.27 -9.19
N LEU A 8 5.78 -7.21 -9.99
CA LEU A 8 5.12 -5.94 -9.69
C LEU A 8 3.61 -6.10 -9.90
N HIS A 9 2.86 -6.23 -8.82
CA HIS A 9 1.40 -6.27 -8.88
C HIS A 9 0.83 -4.87 -8.67
N ARG A 10 -0.02 -4.45 -9.62
CA ARG A 10 -0.56 -3.10 -9.68
C ARG A 10 -2.06 -3.16 -9.44
N ALA A 11 -2.50 -2.58 -8.34
CA ALA A 11 -3.91 -2.30 -8.10
C ALA A 11 -4.19 -0.82 -8.39
N VAL A 12 -5.35 -0.52 -8.97
CA VAL A 12 -5.79 0.87 -9.17
C VAL A 12 -7.02 1.07 -8.30
N THR A 13 -6.92 1.96 -7.32
CA THR A 13 -8.04 2.33 -6.47
C THR A 13 -8.76 3.52 -7.10
N LYS A 14 -10.10 3.50 -7.08
CA LYS A 14 -10.90 4.65 -7.49
C LYS A 14 -11.23 5.48 -6.25
N ALA A 15 -10.75 6.73 -6.21
CA ALA A 15 -11.34 7.73 -5.33
C ALA A 15 -12.80 7.97 -5.77
N PRO A 16 -13.79 8.09 -4.86
CA PRO A 16 -15.21 8.30 -5.20
C PRO A 16 -15.42 9.48 -6.15
N THR A 17 -14.57 10.51 -6.03
CA THR A 17 -14.46 11.67 -6.91
C THR A 17 -12.98 12.04 -7.06
N GLY A 18 -12.48 12.22 -8.28
CA GLY A 18 -11.10 12.62 -8.56
C GLY A 18 -10.36 11.69 -9.54
N PRO A 19 -9.11 12.04 -9.94
CA PRO A 19 -8.29 11.19 -10.81
C PRO A 19 -8.00 9.84 -10.14
N PRO A 20 -7.83 8.75 -10.92
CA PRO A 20 -7.55 7.43 -10.39
C PRO A 20 -6.26 7.46 -9.55
N VAL A 21 -6.31 6.81 -8.39
CA VAL A 21 -5.17 6.69 -7.48
C VAL A 21 -4.57 5.30 -7.69
N GLY A 22 -3.30 5.25 -8.07
CA GLY A 22 -2.59 3.98 -8.15
C GLY A 22 -2.06 3.59 -6.77
N ALA A 23 -2.35 2.38 -6.31
CA ALA A 23 -1.73 1.81 -5.13
C ALA A 23 -1.00 0.52 -5.55
N PHE A 24 0.32 0.49 -5.38
CA PHE A 24 1.09 -0.71 -5.64
C PHE A 24 1.16 -1.50 -4.34
N VAL A 25 0.86 -2.79 -4.40
CA VAL A 25 1.00 -3.70 -3.27
C VAL A 25 1.93 -4.81 -3.73
N VAL A 26 3.06 -4.96 -3.05
CA VAL A 26 4.02 -6.03 -3.31
C VAL A 26 3.86 -7.05 -2.18
N GLY A 27 3.32 -8.23 -2.51
CA GLY A 27 3.11 -9.33 -1.57
C GLY A 27 3.50 -10.68 -2.21
N PRO A 28 4.01 -11.67 -1.44
CA PRO A 28 4.66 -12.86 -2.00
C PRO A 28 3.75 -14.08 -2.19
N ARG A 29 2.47 -14.04 -1.81
CA ARG A 29 1.59 -15.22 -1.90
C ARG A 29 0.54 -15.11 -2.99
N ARG A 30 0.54 -16.13 -3.85
CA ARG A 30 -0.51 -16.47 -4.80
C ARG A 30 -1.44 -17.50 -4.15
N PRO A 31 -2.73 -17.56 -4.52
CA PRO A 31 -3.41 -16.69 -5.49
C PRO A 31 -3.75 -15.31 -4.89
N LEU A 32 -3.68 -14.28 -5.73
CA LEU A 32 -4.22 -12.97 -5.40
C LEU A 32 -5.74 -13.00 -5.63
N PRO A 33 -6.55 -12.39 -4.75
CA PRO A 33 -8.00 -12.27 -4.93
C PRO A 33 -8.42 -11.30 -6.04
N VAL A 34 -7.46 -10.63 -6.70
CA VAL A 34 -7.70 -9.61 -7.74
C VAL A 34 -6.78 -9.80 -8.94
N ALA A 35 -7.24 -9.36 -10.11
CA ALA A 35 -6.52 -9.35 -11.39
C ALA A 35 -6.17 -7.92 -11.85
N VAL A 36 -5.23 -7.83 -12.80
CA VAL A 36 -4.85 -6.55 -13.42
C VAL A 36 -6.05 -5.97 -14.17
N GLY A 37 -6.39 -4.72 -13.87
CA GLY A 37 -7.54 -4.03 -14.46
C GLY A 37 -8.81 -4.10 -13.59
N ASP A 38 -8.81 -4.91 -12.52
CA ASP A 38 -9.92 -4.94 -11.58
C ASP A 38 -10.11 -3.60 -10.89
N ARG A 39 -11.38 -3.22 -10.73
CA ARG A 39 -11.78 -2.12 -9.87
C ARG A 39 -11.97 -2.66 -8.47
N VAL A 40 -11.37 -2.01 -7.48
CA VAL A 40 -11.39 -2.43 -6.09
C VAL A 40 -12.03 -1.36 -5.21
N GLY A 41 -12.75 -1.81 -4.17
CA GLY A 41 -13.37 -0.94 -3.17
C GLY A 41 -12.54 -0.81 -1.89
N THR A 42 -12.87 0.19 -1.06
CA THR A 42 -12.31 0.32 0.29
C THR A 42 -12.63 -0.94 1.11
N GLY A 43 -11.63 -1.46 1.84
CA GLY A 43 -11.78 -2.65 2.68
C GLY A 43 -11.68 -3.99 1.93
N GLN A 44 -11.59 -3.98 0.60
CA GLN A 44 -11.39 -5.20 -0.18
C GLN A 44 -9.96 -5.74 0.01
N ALA A 45 -9.82 -7.01 0.37
CA ALA A 45 -8.53 -7.66 0.47
C ALA A 45 -7.86 -7.76 -0.92
N LEU A 46 -6.61 -7.29 -1.04
CA LEU A 46 -5.85 -7.30 -2.29
C LEU A 46 -4.73 -8.34 -2.29
N ALA A 47 -4.06 -8.54 -1.16
CA ALA A 47 -2.96 -9.46 -0.95
C ALA A 47 -2.64 -9.60 0.54
N GLU A 48 -1.84 -10.60 0.90
CA GLU A 48 -1.16 -10.69 2.20
C GLU A 48 0.21 -10.00 2.14
N CYS A 49 0.69 -9.51 3.29
CA CYS A 49 2.04 -8.96 3.45
C CYS A 49 3.11 -10.01 3.18
N GLY A 50 4.29 -9.60 2.69
CA GLY A 50 5.46 -10.46 2.78
C GLY A 50 6.73 -9.85 2.21
N ASN A 51 7.63 -10.68 1.65
CA ASN A 51 9.05 -10.31 1.51
C ASN A 51 9.66 -10.68 0.14
N SER A 52 9.03 -10.28 -0.96
CA SER A 52 9.58 -10.51 -2.31
C SER A 52 10.46 -9.34 -2.77
N GLY A 53 11.56 -9.62 -3.48
CA GLY A 53 12.48 -8.59 -4.00
C GLY A 53 13.69 -8.39 -3.09
N ASN A 54 14.33 -7.22 -3.19
CA ASN A 54 15.46 -6.86 -2.33
C ASN A 54 14.95 -6.28 -1.00
N SER A 55 14.61 -7.15 -0.06
CA SER A 55 14.10 -6.76 1.25
C SER A 55 14.56 -7.75 2.33
N SER A 56 14.85 -7.20 3.51
CA SER A 56 15.31 -7.96 4.67
C SER A 56 14.16 -8.58 5.47
N GLU A 57 12.97 -7.95 5.45
CA GLU A 57 11.85 -8.31 6.33
C GLU A 57 10.48 -8.14 5.64
N PRO A 58 9.43 -8.89 6.03
CA PRO A 58 8.08 -8.73 5.52
C PRO A 58 7.51 -7.32 5.73
N HIS A 59 7.19 -6.60 4.66
CA HIS A 59 6.52 -5.29 4.74
C HIS A 59 5.75 -4.95 3.46
N VAL A 60 4.93 -3.90 3.52
CA VAL A 60 4.15 -3.41 2.39
C VAL A 60 4.71 -2.07 1.92
N HIS A 61 5.10 -1.99 0.64
CA HIS A 61 5.29 -0.69 -0.02
C HIS A 61 3.93 -0.15 -0.46
N PHE A 62 3.62 1.09 -0.11
CA PHE A 62 2.37 1.76 -0.47
C PHE A 62 2.62 3.15 -1.08
N PRO A 63 2.99 3.23 -2.37
CA PRO A 63 3.12 4.52 -3.04
C PRO A 63 1.73 5.05 -3.44
N LEU A 64 1.39 6.24 -2.94
CA LEU A 64 0.14 6.95 -3.29
C LEU A 64 0.42 8.02 -4.34
N ARG A 65 -0.16 7.88 -5.53
CA ARG A 65 0.18 8.73 -6.69
C ARG A 65 -1.02 9.11 -7.56
N ALA A 66 -0.94 10.30 -8.16
CA ALA A 66 -1.89 10.80 -9.13
C ALA A 66 -1.48 10.39 -10.55
N GLY A 67 -2.14 9.34 -11.06
CA GLY A 67 -1.94 8.86 -12.42
C GLY A 67 -1.14 7.55 -12.52
N PRO A 68 -1.10 6.96 -13.73
CA PRO A 68 -0.65 5.60 -13.93
C PRO A 68 0.86 5.42 -14.10
N ASP A 69 1.56 6.47 -14.52
CA ASP A 69 2.96 6.44 -14.90
C ASP A 69 3.84 6.73 -13.68
N SER A 70 4.65 5.75 -13.28
CA SER A 70 5.49 5.88 -12.10
C SER A 70 6.60 6.92 -12.19
N GLU A 71 7.04 7.27 -13.40
CA GLU A 71 8.16 8.19 -13.62
C GLU A 71 7.72 9.65 -13.51
N VAL A 72 6.47 9.96 -13.87
CA VAL A 72 5.96 11.34 -13.90
C VAL A 72 4.81 11.61 -12.93
N ALA A 73 4.18 10.57 -12.35
CA ALA A 73 3.06 10.75 -11.44
C ALA A 73 3.48 11.48 -10.16
N ARG A 74 2.66 12.46 -9.77
CA ARG A 74 2.88 13.22 -8.53
C ARG A 74 2.44 12.38 -7.33
N GLY A 75 3.23 12.42 -6.26
CA GLY A 75 2.80 11.89 -4.96
C GLY A 75 1.58 12.63 -4.45
N LEU A 76 0.67 11.90 -3.80
CA LEU A 76 -0.49 12.48 -3.13
C LEU A 76 -0.22 12.57 -1.62
N HIS A 77 -0.64 13.68 -1.02
CA HIS A 77 -0.63 13.83 0.44
C HIS A 77 -1.66 12.88 1.07
N PHE A 78 -1.30 12.30 2.20
CA PHE A 78 -2.18 11.46 3.01
C PHE A 78 -1.81 11.59 4.49
N GLU A 79 -2.74 11.19 5.35
CA GLU A 79 -2.57 11.12 6.79
C GLU A 79 -3.10 9.77 7.29
N TRP A 80 -2.56 9.28 8.40
CA TRP A 80 -3.11 8.12 9.11
C TRP A 80 -3.73 8.57 10.42
N GLN A 81 -4.86 7.96 10.76
CA GLN A 81 -5.36 7.93 12.12
C GLN A 81 -4.76 6.72 12.82
N TYR A 82 -4.12 6.93 13.96
CA TYR A 82 -3.49 5.88 14.74
C TYR A 82 -3.34 6.23 16.22
N LEU A 83 -3.10 5.20 17.02
CA LEU A 83 -2.68 5.25 18.41
C LEU A 83 -1.19 4.89 18.50
N ASP A 84 -0.41 5.67 19.23
CA ASP A 84 0.98 5.32 19.56
C ASP A 84 1.07 4.35 20.77
N ASP A 85 2.29 4.05 21.21
CA ASP A 85 2.56 3.16 22.34
C ASP A 85 1.98 3.67 23.67
N GLU A 86 1.80 4.99 23.82
CA GLU A 86 1.18 5.63 24.98
C GLU A 86 -0.36 5.75 24.83
N ARG A 87 -0.92 5.17 23.76
CA ARG A 87 -2.35 5.25 23.39
C ARG A 87 -2.81 6.68 23.08
N ALA A 88 -1.89 7.56 22.68
CA ALA A 88 -2.24 8.90 22.22
C ALA A 88 -2.73 8.86 20.77
N GLU A 89 -3.80 9.61 20.48
CA GLU A 89 -4.38 9.71 19.14
C GLU A 89 -3.61 10.68 18.26
N HIS A 90 -3.37 10.27 17.01
CA HIS A 90 -2.66 11.05 16.01
C HIS A 90 -3.36 10.99 14.66
N THR A 91 -3.40 12.14 13.98
CA THR A 91 -3.79 12.26 12.56
C THR A 91 -2.62 12.86 11.79
N ARG A 92 -1.72 12.00 11.30
CA ARG A 92 -0.52 12.36 10.51
C ARG A 92 0.15 11.09 9.96
N VAL A 93 1.22 11.24 9.19
CA VAL A 93 2.11 10.10 8.90
C VAL A 93 2.96 9.78 10.15
N PRO A 94 3.02 8.52 10.61
CA PRO A 94 3.95 8.11 11.67
C PRO A 94 5.40 8.45 11.31
N LYS A 95 6.22 8.80 12.31
CA LYS A 95 7.65 9.01 12.10
C LYS A 95 8.35 7.66 11.93
N ASP A 96 9.51 7.65 11.30
CA ASP A 96 10.34 6.45 11.20
C ASP A 96 10.58 5.83 12.58
N GLY A 97 10.40 4.51 12.68
CA GLY A 97 10.53 3.75 13.92
C GLY A 97 9.36 3.88 14.91
N THR A 98 8.29 4.60 14.57
CA THR A 98 7.09 4.68 15.42
C THR A 98 6.28 3.40 15.29
N TYR A 99 6.08 2.68 16.39
CA TYR A 99 5.05 1.66 16.47
C TYR A 99 3.69 2.33 16.62
N PHE A 100 2.70 1.82 15.90
CA PHE A 100 1.35 2.36 15.95
C PHE A 100 0.31 1.29 15.71
N THR A 101 -0.88 1.50 16.26
CA THR A 101 -2.04 0.65 16.04
C THR A 101 -3.14 1.49 15.39
N PRO A 102 -3.86 0.98 14.36
CA PRO A 102 -5.03 1.68 13.87
C PRO A 102 -6.09 1.80 14.98
N PRO A 103 -6.92 2.86 14.98
CA PRO A 103 -8.05 2.95 15.89
C PRO A 103 -9.02 1.77 15.66
N PRO A 104 -9.81 1.40 16.67
CA PRO A 104 -10.89 0.43 16.50
C PRO A 104 -11.81 0.84 15.34
N ALA A 105 -12.25 -0.14 14.54
CA ALA A 105 -13.16 0.06 13.42
C ALA A 105 -14.58 0.46 13.86
#